data_AF-A0A2D4LFQ0-F1
#
_entry.id   AF-A0A2D4LFQ0-F1
#
_cell.length_a   1.000
_cell.length_b   1.000
_cell.length_c   1.000
_cell.angle_alpha   90.00
_cell.angle_beta   90.00
_cell.angle_gamma   90.00
#
_symmetry.space_group_name_H-M   'P 1'
#
loop_
_entity.id
_entity.type
_entity.pdbx_description
1 polymer ?
#
loop_
_entity_poly.entity_id
_entity_poly.type
_entity_poly.pdbx_seq_one_letter_code
_entity_poly.pdbx_strand_id
1 'polypeptide(L)'
;SETYTKNMSLQQAVNARNALAKHIYAQLFNWIVQHINKALHTTVKQHSFIGVLDIYGFETFEYNSFEQFCINYANEKLQQQFNLHVFKLEQDEYMKEQIPWTLIDFYDNQPCIDLIEAKLGILDLLDEECKVKKNSPILLMLSAYNK
;
A
#
# COMPACT_ATOMS: atom_id res chain seq x y z
N SER A 1 32.15 -1.67 -24.53
CA SER A 1 31.20 -0.86 -23.75
C SER A 1 31.97 0.33 -23.22
N GLU A 2 31.60 1.53 -23.65
CA GLU A 2 32.22 2.76 -23.13
C GLU A 2 31.53 3.17 -21.83
N THR A 3 32.30 3.64 -20.85
CA THR A 3 31.79 4.14 -19.56
C THR A 3 32.28 5.56 -19.37
N TYR A 4 31.34 6.47 -19.12
CA TYR A 4 31.62 7.89 -18.91
C TYR A 4 31.23 8.29 -17.48
N THR A 5 32.09 9.05 -16.81
CA THR A 5 31.82 9.58 -15.47
C THR A 5 31.36 11.03 -15.59
N LYS A 6 30.21 11.36 -15.00
CA LYS A 6 29.66 12.71 -14.96
C LYS A 6 29.62 13.21 -13.52
N ASN A 7 30.09 14.42 -13.29
CA ASN A 7 30.04 15.05 -11.97
C ASN A 7 28.58 15.36 -11.57
N MET A 8 28.28 15.18 -10.29
CA MET A 8 26.98 15.50 -9.69
C MET A 8 26.99 16.92 -9.12
N SER A 9 25.85 17.61 -9.16
CA SER A 9 25.67 18.83 -8.37
C SER A 9 25.60 18.51 -6.88
N LEU A 10 25.78 19.52 -6.01
CA LEU A 10 25.66 19.35 -4.55
C LEU A 10 24.31 18.72 -4.16
N GLN A 11 23.20 19.20 -4.73
CA GLN A 11 21.87 18.67 -4.46
C GLN A 11 21.73 17.21 -4.90
N GLN A 12 22.26 16.86 -6.07
CA GLN A 12 22.25 15.48 -6.57
C GLN A 12 23.09 14.56 -5.66
N ALA A 13 24.25 15.02 -5.19
CA ALA A 13 25.10 14.27 -4.29
C ALA A 13 24.43 14.06 -2.91
N VAL A 14 23.76 15.08 -2.36
CA VAL A 14 22.99 14.98 -1.11
C VAL A 14 21.83 13.99 -1.26
N ASN A 15 21.08 14.06 -2.37
CA ASN A 15 20.00 13.13 -2.64
C ASN A 15 20.51 11.69 -2.77
N ALA A 16 21.62 11.47 -3.48
CA ALA A 16 22.25 10.15 -3.62
C ALA A 16 22.73 9.59 -2.27
N ARG A 17 23.38 10.43 -1.43
CA ARG A 17 23.79 10.05 -0.07
C ARG A 17 22.60 9.65 0.79
N ASN A 18 21.53 10.46 0.78
CA ASN A 18 20.32 10.18 1.56
C ASN A 18 19.61 8.91 1.06
N ALA A 19 19.56 8.69 -0.27
CA ALA A 19 19.01 7.48 -0.85
C ALA A 19 19.82 6.23 -0.43
N LEU A 20 21.15 6.32 -0.43
CA LEU A 20 22.01 5.25 0.08
C LEU A 20 21.77 4.97 1.57
N ALA A 21 21.66 6.01 2.40
CA ALA A 21 21.36 5.85 3.82
C ALA A 21 20.00 5.16 4.04
N LYS A 22 18.95 5.58 3.31
CA LYS A 22 17.62 4.92 3.34
C LYS A 22 17.72 3.46 2.90
N HIS A 23 18.49 3.16 1.86
CA HIS A 23 18.69 1.79 1.38
C HIS A 23 19.39 0.92 2.42
N ILE A 24 20.48 1.39 3.04
CA ILE A 24 21.19 0.67 4.10
C ILE A 24 20.24 0.37 5.26
N TYR A 25 19.46 1.36 5.70
CA TYR A 25 18.51 1.19 6.79
C TYR A 25 17.41 0.16 6.43
N ALA A 26 16.86 0.23 5.22
CA ALA A 26 15.87 -0.74 4.74
C ALA A 26 16.43 -2.18 4.71
N GLN A 27 17.67 -2.35 4.26
CA GLN A 27 18.35 -3.66 4.27
C GLN A 27 18.59 -4.16 5.69
N LEU A 28 19.01 -3.28 6.61
CA LEU A 28 19.20 -3.63 8.02
C LEU A 28 17.87 -4.05 8.65
N PHE A 29 16.79 -3.31 8.44
CA PHE A 29 15.45 -3.64 8.94
C PHE A 29 15.02 -5.04 8.44
N ASN A 30 15.13 -5.28 7.14
CA ASN A 30 14.82 -6.59 6.56
C ASN A 30 15.68 -7.71 7.14
N TRP A 31 16.98 -7.46 7.33
CA TRP A 31 17.89 -8.42 7.93
C TRP A 31 17.48 -8.78 9.36
N ILE A 32 17.10 -7.79 10.18
CA ILE A 32 16.60 -8.00 11.55
C ILE A 32 15.34 -8.86 11.52
N VAL A 33 14.34 -8.49 10.72
CA VAL A 33 13.07 -9.23 10.59
C VAL A 33 13.33 -10.69 10.18
N GLN A 34 14.19 -10.91 9.19
CA GLN A 34 14.57 -12.27 8.77
C GLN A 34 15.24 -13.07 9.89
N HIS A 35 16.12 -12.45 10.68
CA HIS A 35 16.79 -13.13 11.80
C HIS A 35 15.81 -13.48 12.92
N ILE A 36 14.88 -12.58 13.25
CA ILE A 36 13.80 -12.84 14.21
C ILE A 36 12.93 -14.01 13.72
N ASN A 37 12.48 -13.98 12.45
CA ASN A 37 11.66 -15.04 11.88
C ASN A 37 12.39 -16.40 11.88
N LYS A 38 13.69 -16.42 11.57
CA LYS A 38 14.51 -17.63 11.62
C LYS A 38 14.65 -18.17 13.05
N ALA A 39 14.78 -17.28 14.05
CA ALA A 39 14.88 -17.67 15.45
C ALA A 39 13.54 -18.21 16.01
N LEU A 40 12.41 -17.71 15.50
CA LEU A 40 11.06 -18.15 15.90
C LEU A 40 10.54 -19.34 15.07
N HIS A 41 11.24 -19.74 14.01
CA HIS A 41 10.81 -20.83 13.14
C HIS A 41 10.78 -22.18 13.87
N THR A 42 9.68 -22.92 13.73
CA THR A 42 9.54 -24.30 14.24
C THR A 42 9.60 -25.31 13.11
N THR A 43 10.23 -26.47 13.36
CA THR A 43 10.31 -27.58 12.39
C THR A 43 9.02 -28.40 12.33
N VAL A 44 8.11 -28.21 13.29
CA VAL A 44 6.81 -28.90 13.34
C VAL A 44 5.81 -28.13 12.49
N LYS A 45 5.06 -28.85 11.64
CA LYS A 45 4.01 -28.23 10.82
C LYS A 45 2.95 -27.61 11.72
N GLN A 46 2.71 -26.31 11.53
CA GLN A 46 1.69 -25.58 12.28
C GLN A 46 0.29 -26.07 11.90
N HIS A 47 -0.51 -26.46 12.90
CA HIS A 47 -1.90 -26.86 12.70
C HIS A 47 -2.84 -25.66 12.54
N SER A 48 -2.60 -24.60 13.34
CA SER A 48 -3.40 -23.37 13.34
C SER A 48 -2.55 -22.19 13.79
N PHE A 49 -2.96 -20.97 13.44
CA PHE A 49 -2.30 -19.74 13.86
C PHE A 49 -3.31 -18.65 14.23
N ILE A 50 -2.88 -17.74 15.09
CA ILE A 50 -3.59 -16.50 15.39
C ILE A 50 -2.68 -15.37 14.92
N GLY A 51 -3.14 -14.61 13.91
CA GLY A 51 -2.45 -13.44 13.42
C GLY A 51 -2.86 -12.21 14.22
N VAL A 52 -1.89 -11.41 14.65
CA VAL A 52 -2.14 -10.09 15.22
C VAL A 52 -1.71 -9.06 14.18
N LEU A 53 -2.63 -8.19 13.77
CA LEU A 53 -2.38 -7.12 12.82
C LEU A 53 -2.24 -5.80 13.59
N ASP A 54 -1.08 -5.16 13.47
CA ASP A 54 -0.79 -3.84 14.01
C ASP A 54 -0.14 -3.01 12.89
N ILE A 55 -0.90 -2.04 12.37
CA ILE A 55 -0.48 -1.15 11.28
C ILE A 55 -0.88 0.28 11.61
N TYR A 56 -0.30 1.25 10.89
CA TYR A 56 -0.70 2.65 10.99
C TYR A 56 -2.19 2.84 10.65
N GLY A 57 -2.90 3.61 11.48
CA GLY A 57 -4.26 4.05 11.20
C GLY A 57 -4.31 5.15 10.14
N PHE A 58 -5.53 5.57 9.77
CA PHE A 58 -5.72 6.64 8.80
C PHE A 58 -5.08 7.97 9.28
N GLU A 59 -4.33 8.63 8.42
CA GLU A 59 -3.59 9.87 8.73
C GLU A 59 -3.92 10.98 7.73
N THR A 60 -4.08 12.21 8.24
CA THR A 60 -4.15 13.41 7.39
C THR A 60 -3.44 14.58 8.08
N PHE A 61 -2.54 15.22 7.35
CA PHE A 61 -1.78 16.38 7.79
C PHE A 61 -1.99 17.56 6.86
N GLU A 62 -1.42 18.73 7.20
CA GLU A 62 -1.41 19.89 6.30
C GLU A 62 -0.65 19.59 4.99
N TYR A 63 0.42 18.79 5.08
CA TYR A 63 1.20 18.33 3.93
C TYR A 63 1.22 16.80 3.91
N ASN A 64 0.53 16.21 2.94
CA ASN A 64 0.49 14.77 2.72
C ASN A 64 1.37 14.40 1.53
N SER A 65 2.09 13.29 1.65
CA SER A 65 2.98 12.75 0.62
C SER A 65 2.56 11.32 0.25
N PHE A 66 3.36 10.66 -0.58
CA PHE A 66 3.19 9.27 -0.96
C PHE A 66 3.06 8.34 0.26
N GLU A 67 3.75 8.67 1.37
CA GLU A 67 3.68 7.92 2.62
C GLU A 67 2.24 7.85 3.18
N GLN A 68 1.56 8.99 3.35
CA GLN A 68 0.17 9.03 3.84
C GLN A 68 -0.78 8.37 2.84
N PHE A 69 -0.54 8.54 1.53
CA PHE A 69 -1.33 7.87 0.51
C PHE A 69 -1.27 6.33 0.67
N CYS A 70 -0.08 5.76 0.85
CA CYS A 70 0.06 4.32 1.08
C CYS A 70 -0.59 3.86 2.39
N ILE A 71 -0.47 4.63 3.47
CA ILE A 71 -1.10 4.33 4.76
C ILE A 71 -2.63 4.30 4.63
N ASN A 72 -3.21 5.35 4.04
CA ASN A 72 -4.66 5.46 3.89
C ASN A 72 -5.20 4.42 2.92
N TYR A 73 -4.48 4.13 1.84
CA TYR A 73 -4.84 3.05 0.92
C TYR A 73 -4.87 1.68 1.63
N ALA A 74 -3.90 1.37 2.49
CA ALA A 74 -3.93 0.15 3.28
C ALA A 74 -5.15 0.10 4.21
N ASN A 75 -5.52 1.22 4.83
CA ASN A 75 -6.72 1.33 5.66
C ASN A 75 -8.01 1.11 4.86
N GLU A 76 -8.10 1.63 3.63
CA GLU A 76 -9.25 1.35 2.75
C GLU A 76 -9.39 -0.14 2.45
N LYS A 77 -8.28 -0.85 2.18
CA LYS A 77 -8.30 -2.31 1.97
C LYS A 77 -8.74 -3.07 3.22
N LEU A 78 -8.32 -2.63 4.40
CA LEU A 78 -8.80 -3.21 5.67
C LEU A 78 -10.28 -2.95 5.88
N GLN A 79 -10.76 -1.75 5.60
CA GLN A 79 -12.18 -1.41 5.70
C GLN A 79 -13.03 -2.25 4.74
N GLN A 80 -12.55 -2.49 3.52
CA GLN A 80 -13.20 -3.38 2.56
C GLN A 80 -13.30 -4.81 3.08
N GLN A 81 -12.21 -5.36 3.63
CA GLN A 81 -12.22 -6.70 4.22
C GLN A 81 -13.17 -6.79 5.41
N PHE A 82 -13.18 -5.77 6.28
CA PHE A 82 -14.10 -5.69 7.41
C PHE A 82 -15.56 -5.70 6.94
N ASN A 83 -15.90 -4.82 5.99
CA ASN A 83 -17.23 -4.73 5.40
C ASN A 83 -17.66 -6.10 4.85
N LEU A 84 -16.88 -6.69 3.94
CA LEU A 84 -17.18 -7.99 3.34
C LEU A 84 -17.37 -9.11 4.37
N HIS A 85 -16.54 -9.13 5.41
CA HIS A 85 -16.62 -10.16 6.44
C HIS A 85 -17.89 -10.01 7.28
N VAL A 86 -18.20 -8.80 7.74
CA VAL A 86 -19.41 -8.51 8.52
C VAL A 86 -20.66 -8.82 7.68
N PHE A 87 -20.73 -8.39 6.43
CA PHE A 87 -21.89 -8.70 5.57
C PHE A 87 -22.12 -10.18 5.38
N LYS A 88 -21.04 -10.94 5.20
CA LYS A 88 -21.15 -12.39 5.04
C LYS A 88 -21.68 -13.04 6.31
N LEU A 89 -21.19 -12.65 7.48
CA LEU A 89 -21.66 -13.19 8.76
C LEU A 89 -23.14 -12.88 9.00
N GLU A 90 -23.55 -11.64 8.75
CA GLU A 90 -24.96 -11.23 8.87
C GLU A 90 -25.85 -12.02 7.89
N GLN A 91 -25.44 -12.11 6.62
CA GLN A 91 -26.18 -12.88 5.62
C GLN A 91 -26.35 -14.34 6.02
N ASP A 92 -25.28 -14.98 6.52
CA ASP A 92 -25.29 -16.37 6.95
C ASP A 92 -26.27 -16.58 8.14
N GLU A 93 -26.36 -15.65 9.08
CA GLU A 93 -27.28 -15.74 10.23
C GLU A 93 -28.74 -15.55 9.80
N TYR A 94 -29.05 -14.59 8.92
CA TYR A 94 -30.40 -14.40 8.37
C TYR A 94 -30.90 -15.64 7.62
N MET A 95 -30.02 -16.25 6.81
CA MET A 95 -30.35 -17.48 6.09
C MET A 95 -30.63 -18.65 7.03
N LYS A 96 -29.84 -18.77 8.11
CA LYS A 96 -30.02 -19.79 9.15
C LYS A 96 -31.33 -19.61 9.93
N GLU A 97 -31.74 -18.36 10.18
CA GLU A 97 -33.02 -18.03 10.82
C GLU A 97 -34.23 -18.07 9.88
N GLN A 98 -34.01 -18.32 8.57
CA GLN A 98 -35.04 -18.30 7.53
C GLN A 98 -35.74 -16.93 7.40
N ILE A 99 -35.03 -15.86 7.74
CA ILE A 99 -35.50 -14.48 7.59
C ILE A 99 -35.10 -13.99 6.19
N PRO A 100 -36.04 -13.44 5.39
CA PRO A 100 -35.71 -12.86 4.10
C PRO A 100 -34.62 -11.79 4.24
N TRP A 101 -33.49 -12.00 3.58
CA TRP A 101 -32.42 -11.03 3.53
C TRP A 101 -32.85 -9.81 2.70
N THR A 102 -32.92 -8.65 3.36
CA THR A 102 -32.94 -7.36 2.68
C THR A 102 -31.52 -6.81 2.68
N LEU A 103 -31.05 -6.30 1.53
CA LEU A 103 -29.74 -5.65 1.45
C LEU A 103 -29.65 -4.56 2.53
N ILE A 104 -28.73 -4.74 3.48
CA ILE A 104 -28.37 -3.71 4.44
C ILE A 104 -27.61 -2.64 3.66
N ASP A 105 -28.04 -1.39 3.76
CA ASP A 105 -27.35 -0.27 3.14
C ASP A 105 -26.08 0.04 3.92
N PHE A 106 -24.94 0.09 3.22
CA PHE A 106 -23.65 0.43 3.80
C PHE A 106 -22.80 1.18 2.79
N TYR A 107 -21.80 1.90 3.32
CA TYR A 107 -20.87 2.60 2.48
C TYR A 107 -19.86 1.63 1.86
N ASP A 108 -20.07 1.27 0.59
CA ASP A 108 -19.12 0.51 -0.21
C ASP A 108 -17.95 1.41 -0.64
N ASN A 109 -16.75 1.09 -0.15
CA ASN A 109 -15.53 1.81 -0.48
C ASN A 109 -14.79 1.23 -1.71
N GLN A 110 -15.35 0.23 -2.40
CA GLN A 110 -14.81 -0.30 -3.65
C GLN A 110 -14.48 0.78 -4.69
N PRO A 111 -15.31 1.82 -4.91
CA PRO A 111 -14.96 2.88 -5.87
C PRO A 111 -13.69 3.65 -5.50
N CYS A 112 -13.43 3.86 -4.21
CA CYS A 112 -12.21 4.50 -3.72
C CYS A 112 -10.98 3.61 -3.98
N ILE A 113 -11.11 2.30 -3.71
CA ILE A 113 -10.06 1.32 -3.95
C ILE A 113 -9.75 1.21 -5.45
N ASP A 114 -10.78 1.13 -6.30
CA ASP A 114 -10.63 1.03 -7.76
C ASP A 114 -9.93 2.27 -8.33
N LEU A 115 -10.24 3.46 -7.82
CA LEU A 115 -9.55 4.68 -8.22
C LEU A 115 -8.03 4.58 -7.97
N ILE A 116 -7.62 3.91 -6.89
CA ILE A 116 -6.23 3.78 -6.47
C ILE A 116 -5.51 2.64 -7.22
N GLU A 117 -6.05 1.42 -7.17
CA GLU A 117 -5.32 0.19 -7.57
C GLU A 117 -5.75 -0.42 -8.92
N ALA A 118 -6.92 -0.05 -9.46
CA ALA A 118 -7.39 -0.65 -10.70
C ALA A 118 -6.51 -0.23 -11.90
N LYS A 119 -6.71 -0.88 -13.05
CA LYS A 119 -6.09 -0.47 -14.29
C LYS A 119 -6.49 0.97 -14.63
N LEU A 120 -5.53 1.78 -15.08
CA LEU A 120 -5.63 3.23 -15.21
C LEU A 120 -5.83 3.98 -13.88
N GLY A 121 -5.78 3.31 -12.72
CA GLY A 121 -5.83 3.89 -11.39
C GLY A 121 -4.60 4.75 -11.07
N ILE A 122 -4.62 5.42 -9.92
CA ILE A 122 -3.56 6.35 -9.52
C ILE A 122 -2.18 5.67 -9.51
N LEU A 123 -2.08 4.45 -8.97
CA LEU A 123 -0.81 3.72 -8.91
C LEU A 123 -0.34 3.26 -10.29
N ASP A 124 -1.24 2.79 -11.15
CA ASP A 124 -0.92 2.38 -12.53
C ASP A 124 -0.39 3.57 -13.35
N LEU A 125 -1.05 4.74 -13.23
CA LEU A 125 -0.60 5.98 -13.87
C LEU A 125 0.75 6.46 -13.32
N LEU A 126 0.99 6.34 -12.01
CA LEU A 126 2.27 6.68 -11.39
C LEU A 126 3.41 5.79 -11.93
N ASP A 127 3.15 4.50 -12.10
CA ASP A 127 4.12 3.54 -12.64
C ASP A 127 4.44 3.84 -14.11
N GLU A 128 3.45 4.21 -14.93
CA GLU A 128 3.66 4.61 -16.32
C GLU A 128 4.49 5.90 -16.42
N GLU A 129 4.20 6.92 -15.61
CA GLU A 129 4.99 8.16 -15.59
C GLU A 129 6.43 7.92 -15.15
N CYS A 130 6.68 7.02 -14.19
CA CYS A 130 8.03 6.65 -13.76
C CYS A 130 8.88 6.02 -14.88
N LYS A 131 8.26 5.44 -15.91
CA LYS A 131 8.96 4.85 -17.08
C LYS A 131 9.36 5.91 -18.12
N VAL A 132 8.71 7.07 -18.13
CA VAL A 132 8.96 8.14 -19.09
C VAL A 132 10.18 8.96 -18.66
N LYS A 133 11.21 9.06 -19.52
CA LYS A 133 12.50 9.72 -19.22
C LYS A 133 12.42 11.22 -18.87
N LYS A 134 11.25 11.85 -18.98
CA LYS A 134 10.98 13.25 -18.60
C LYS A 134 10.12 13.27 -17.34
N ASN A 135 10.74 13.01 -16.19
CA ASN A 135 10.09 13.10 -14.88
C ASN A 135 9.60 14.53 -14.63
N SER A 136 8.30 14.77 -14.75
CA SER A 136 7.66 16.00 -14.30
C SER A 136 6.45 15.66 -13.45
N PRO A 137 6.46 15.96 -12.13
CA PRO A 137 5.28 15.80 -11.27
C PRO A 137 4.02 16.48 -11.82
N ILE A 138 4.19 17.49 -12.68
CA ILE A 138 3.09 18.21 -13.36
C ILE A 138 2.36 17.30 -14.36
N LEU A 139 3.07 16.41 -15.07
CA LEU A 139 2.46 15.47 -16.01
C LEU A 139 1.59 14.43 -15.29
N LEU A 140 2.06 13.93 -14.14
CA LEU A 140 1.29 13.07 -13.26
C LEU A 140 0.04 13.78 -12.70
N MET A 141 0.15 15.04 -12.28
CA MET A 141 -1.02 15.80 -11.82
C MET A 141 -2.03 16.02 -12.95
N LEU A 142 -1.56 16.30 -14.18
CA LEU A 142 -2.44 16.49 -15.34
C LEU A 142 -3.12 15.19 -15.77
N SER A 143 -2.44 14.05 -15.72
CA SER A 143 -3.07 12.75 -16.04
C SER A 143 -4.09 12.34 -14.99
N ALA A 144 -3.84 12.62 -13.71
CA ALA A 144 -4.80 12.41 -12.62
C ALA A 144 -6.00 13.37 -12.69
N TYR A 145 -5.80 14.63 -13.08
CA TYR A 145 -6.88 15.63 -13.20
C TYR A 145 -7.80 15.41 -14.40
N ASN A 146 -7.31 14.77 -15.47
CA ASN A 146 -8.10 14.50 -16.68
C ASN A 146 -8.94 13.20 -16.59
N LYS A 147 -9.04 12.60 -15.41
CA LYS A 147 -10.03 11.56 -15.07
C LYS A 147 -11.29 12.20 -14.50
#